data_AF-A0A4X2MC79-F1
#
_entry.id   AF-A0A4X2MC79-F1
#
_cell.length_a   1.000
_cell.length_b   1.000
_cell.length_c   1.000
_cell.angle_alpha   90.00
_cell.angle_beta   90.00
_cell.angle_gamma   90.00
#
_symmetry.space_group_name_H-M   'P 1'
#
loop_
_entity.id
_entity.type
_entity.pdbx_description
1 polymer ?
#
loop_
_entity_poly.entity_id
_entity_poly.type
_entity_poly.pdbx_seq_one_letter_code
_entity_poly.pdbx_strand_id
1 'polypeptide(L)'
;VTLNHTEHNLTVSQIPYPQMWYVFYVDKFTCDDDFENSELEDISFEMILLNPDAAGNPLDHFSAGESGLHEFFFLLVLVYFVAACIYAQSLWQAIKKGGPMHMVLKVLTTALFLQAGSALTNYLHFSSYSKDGIGVPFMGSLAEFCDIASQIQMLYLLLSLCMGWTIGRMKKYQSRPLQWDSTPASTGIAVVIVIIQSILLLWEQFEDTNHHSYHAQHNLAGILLIVLRVCLALSIGCSLYQIITVERSTLKREFYITFAKGCILWFLCHPGLATISVIFSDYQREKAITIGVIICQSVSMVILYRLFLSHSLYWEVSSLSSVTLPLTISSGHKSRPHF
;
A
#
# COMPACT_ATOMS: atom_id res chain seq x y z
N VAL A 1 46.96 24.20 15.28
CA VAL A 1 46.89 22.79 14.85
C VAL A 1 46.08 22.80 13.59
N THR A 2 46.70 22.56 12.44
CA THR A 2 45.97 22.42 11.17
C THR A 2 45.11 21.17 11.29
N LEU A 3 43.80 21.34 11.48
CA LEU A 3 42.77 20.29 11.59
C LEU A 3 42.57 19.49 10.29
N ASN A 4 43.52 19.55 9.36
CA ASN A 4 43.50 18.78 8.13
C ASN A 4 43.85 17.33 8.47
N HIS A 5 42.80 16.50 8.58
CA HIS A 5 42.85 15.03 8.57
C HIS A 5 43.24 14.33 9.87
N THR A 6 42.59 14.67 11.00
CA THR A 6 42.61 13.79 12.19
C THR A 6 41.33 12.97 12.25
N GLU A 7 41.41 11.68 11.93
CA GLU A 7 40.33 10.71 12.16
C GLU A 7 40.34 10.26 13.63
N HIS A 8 39.20 10.35 14.29
CA HIS A 8 39.02 9.89 15.66
C HIS A 8 37.93 8.82 15.73
N ASN A 9 38.35 7.58 15.96
CA ASN A 9 37.44 6.45 16.14
C ASN A 9 37.20 6.22 17.63
N LEU A 10 35.93 6.31 18.05
CA LEU A 10 35.51 6.01 19.41
C LEU A 10 34.48 4.89 19.40
N THR A 11 34.78 3.79 20.07
CA THR A 11 33.80 2.72 20.31
C THR A 11 33.12 2.96 21.65
N VAL A 12 31.80 3.13 21.62
CA VAL A 12 30.99 3.26 22.82
C VAL A 12 30.69 1.86 23.40
N SER A 13 30.75 1.71 24.72
CA SER A 13 30.39 0.47 25.41
C SER A 13 28.94 0.08 25.12
N GLN A 14 28.67 -1.21 24.90
CA GLN A 14 27.32 -1.70 24.61
C GLN A 14 26.34 -1.34 25.73
N ILE A 15 25.30 -0.58 25.37
CA ILE A 15 24.17 -0.26 26.24
C ILE A 15 23.12 -1.37 26.06
N PRO A 16 22.47 -1.85 27.14
CA PRO A 16 21.53 -2.97 27.05
C PRO A 16 20.25 -2.70 26.25
N TYR A 17 19.93 -1.44 25.97
CA TYR A 17 18.77 -1.04 25.18
C TYR A 17 19.12 0.12 24.23
N PRO A 18 18.48 0.20 23.05
CA PRO A 18 18.67 1.32 22.13
C PRO A 18 18.29 2.64 22.79
N GLN A 19 19.17 3.63 22.66
CA GLN A 19 18.94 4.99 23.13
C GLN A 19 19.09 5.97 21.98
N MET A 20 18.39 7.08 22.10
CA MET A 20 18.52 8.24 21.24
C MET A 20 19.75 9.05 21.64
N TRP A 21 20.63 9.30 20.68
CA TRP A 21 21.83 10.11 20.88
C TRP A 21 21.63 11.46 20.20
N TYR A 22 21.90 12.53 20.95
CA TYR A 22 21.88 13.88 20.42
C TYR A 22 23.32 14.38 20.30
N VAL A 23 23.71 14.74 19.09
CA VAL A 23 25.01 15.32 18.80
C VAL A 23 24.83 16.82 18.70
N PHE A 24 25.56 17.56 19.54
CA PHE A 24 25.57 19.02 19.53
C PHE A 24 26.97 19.50 19.17
N TYR A 25 27.05 20.32 18.14
CA TYR A 25 28.22 21.15 17.89
C TYR A 25 28.08 22.44 18.69
N VAL A 26 29.06 22.74 19.53
CA VAL A 26 29.11 23.95 20.34
C VAL A 26 30.44 24.63 20.09
N ASP A 27 30.40 25.86 19.61
CA ASP A 27 31.54 26.74 19.47
C ASP A 27 31.43 27.89 20.49
N LYS A 28 32.55 28.57 20.76
CA LYS A 28 32.62 29.75 21.65
C LYS A 28 31.66 30.86 21.23
N PHE A 29 31.25 30.90 19.97
CA PHE A 29 30.36 31.91 19.41
C PHE A 29 28.90 31.46 19.30
N THR A 30 28.58 30.18 19.59
CA THR A 30 27.21 29.64 19.50
C THR A 30 26.22 30.35 20.45
N CYS A 31 26.72 31.05 21.46
CA CYS A 31 25.90 31.76 22.46
C CYS A 31 26.18 33.27 22.52
N ASP A 32 26.89 33.84 21.55
CA ASP A 32 27.27 35.27 21.54
C ASP A 32 26.38 36.06 20.56
N ASP A 33 25.57 36.99 21.07
CA ASP A 33 24.56 37.73 20.28
C ASP A 33 25.18 38.83 19.40
N ASP A 34 26.43 39.22 19.64
CA ASP A 34 27.13 40.33 18.95
C ASP A 34 27.82 39.90 17.62
N PHE A 35 27.51 38.71 17.11
CA PHE A 35 28.30 37.99 16.11
C PHE A 35 27.93 38.25 14.64
N GLU A 36 27.48 39.45 14.27
CA GLU A 36 27.05 39.75 12.88
C GLU A 36 28.20 40.04 11.88
N ASN A 37 29.46 40.17 12.31
CA ASN A 37 30.54 40.71 11.44
C ASN A 37 31.84 39.88 11.37
N SER A 38 31.83 38.60 11.75
CA SER A 38 33.00 37.73 11.61
C SER A 38 32.96 36.99 10.26
N GLU A 39 33.97 37.13 9.41
CA GLU A 39 34.18 36.20 8.28
C GLU A 39 34.39 34.79 8.85
N LEU A 40 33.32 33.99 8.84
CA LEU A 40 33.32 32.61 9.30
C LEU A 40 34.01 31.74 8.23
N GLU A 41 35.13 31.12 8.58
CA GLU A 41 35.62 29.95 7.85
C GLU A 41 34.71 28.76 8.18
N ASP A 42 34.02 28.23 7.17
CA ASP A 42 33.22 27.01 7.33
C ASP A 42 34.13 25.83 7.70
N ILE A 43 33.91 25.27 8.89
CA ILE A 43 34.59 24.05 9.33
C ILE A 43 33.84 22.86 8.77
N SER A 44 34.43 22.21 7.77
CA SER A 44 33.92 20.96 7.21
C SER A 44 34.34 19.79 8.10
N PHE A 45 33.38 19.03 8.63
CA PHE A 45 33.62 17.78 9.35
C PHE A 45 32.65 16.70 8.89
N GLU A 46 33.10 15.45 8.92
CA GLU A 46 32.27 14.28 8.64
C GLU A 46 32.15 13.45 9.92
N MET A 47 30.92 13.11 10.29
CA MET A 47 30.64 12.24 11.43
C MET A 47 29.95 10.98 10.92
N ILE A 48 30.56 9.83 11.20
CA ILE A 48 30.03 8.52 10.82
C ILE A 48 29.62 7.79 12.10
N LEU A 49 28.33 7.45 12.18
CA LEU A 49 27.74 6.71 13.29
C LEU A 49 27.39 5.31 12.80
N LEU A 50 28.05 4.29 13.37
CA LEU A 50 27.88 2.89 12.98
C LEU A 50 27.31 2.07 14.14
N ASN A 51 26.34 1.23 13.83
CA ASN A 51 25.73 0.26 14.70
C ASN A 51 26.22 -1.16 14.37
N PRO A 52 26.07 -2.12 15.32
CA PRO A 52 26.41 -3.50 15.06
C PRO A 52 25.48 -4.13 14.01
N ASP A 53 26.08 -4.79 13.02
CA ASP A 53 25.40 -5.59 12.01
C ASP A 53 24.84 -6.91 12.60
N ALA A 54 24.19 -7.72 11.77
CA ALA A 54 23.66 -9.03 12.19
C ALA A 54 24.72 -10.01 12.72
N ALA A 55 25.99 -9.80 12.38
CA ALA A 55 27.14 -10.56 12.87
C ALA A 55 27.84 -9.91 14.08
N GLY A 56 27.34 -8.77 14.56
CA GLY A 56 27.88 -8.00 15.68
C GLY A 56 29.03 -7.06 15.33
N ASN A 57 29.37 -6.88 14.06
CA ASN A 57 30.41 -5.97 13.61
C ASN A 57 29.87 -4.53 13.51
N PRO A 58 30.60 -3.50 13.96
CA PRO A 58 30.15 -2.11 13.94
C PRO A 58 30.31 -1.48 12.54
N LEU A 59 29.59 -2.01 11.55
CA LEU A 59 29.70 -1.62 10.14
C LEU A 59 28.38 -1.13 9.55
N ASP A 60 27.29 -1.20 10.31
CA ASP A 60 25.95 -0.92 9.79
C ASP A 60 25.54 0.53 10.04
N HIS A 61 25.05 1.20 9.00
CA HIS A 61 24.53 2.57 9.12
C HIS A 61 23.08 2.61 9.62
N PHE A 62 22.40 1.46 9.72
CA PHE A 62 21.01 1.42 10.20
C PHE A 62 20.86 1.86 11.65
N SER A 63 19.90 2.74 11.91
CA SER A 63 19.43 3.01 13.26
C SER A 63 18.74 1.78 13.86
N ALA A 64 18.58 1.74 15.19
CA ALA A 64 17.82 0.67 15.86
C ALA A 64 16.35 0.60 15.39
N GLY A 65 15.80 1.72 14.92
CA GLY A 65 14.46 1.79 14.35
C GLY A 65 14.38 1.09 12.99
N GLU A 66 15.34 1.36 12.12
CA GLU A 66 15.35 0.87 10.73
C GLU A 66 15.98 -0.52 10.57
N SER A 67 16.77 -0.96 11.55
CA SER A 67 17.39 -2.29 11.55
C SER A 67 16.33 -3.39 11.33
N GLY A 68 16.59 -4.27 10.36
CA GLY A 68 15.69 -5.34 9.91
C GLY A 68 14.77 -4.97 8.74
N LEU A 69 14.63 -3.69 8.37
CA LEU A 69 13.83 -3.30 7.19
C LEU A 69 14.43 -3.85 5.89
N HIS A 70 15.75 -3.83 5.76
CA HIS A 70 16.44 -4.40 4.60
C HIS A 70 16.06 -5.88 4.38
N GLU A 71 16.14 -6.70 5.43
CA GLU A 71 15.79 -8.13 5.39
C GLU A 71 14.30 -8.33 5.08
N PHE A 72 13.43 -7.51 5.68
CA PHE A 72 11.99 -7.54 5.39
C PHE A 72 11.70 -7.29 3.90
N PHE A 73 12.27 -6.23 3.30
CA PHE A 73 12.05 -5.94 1.89
C PHE A 73 12.67 -6.99 0.98
N PHE A 74 13.82 -7.56 1.33
CA PHE A 74 14.39 -8.69 0.61
C PHE A 74 13.42 -9.89 0.57
N LEU A 75 12.90 -10.30 1.73
CA LEU A 75 11.93 -11.40 1.83
C LEU A 75 10.63 -11.08 1.09
N LEU A 76 10.14 -9.85 1.17
CA LEU A 76 8.93 -9.41 0.49
C LEU A 76 9.09 -9.48 -1.04
N VAL A 77 10.21 -8.98 -1.58
CA VAL A 77 10.53 -9.08 -3.00
C VAL A 77 10.65 -10.53 -3.44
N LEU A 78 11.29 -11.39 -2.64
CA LEU A 78 11.39 -12.82 -2.91
C LEU A 78 10.00 -13.48 -2.98
N VAL A 79 9.10 -13.17 -2.05
CA VAL A 79 7.72 -13.68 -2.06
C VAL A 79 6.96 -13.20 -3.29
N TYR A 80 7.06 -11.92 -3.66
CA TYR A 80 6.44 -11.41 -4.89
C TYR A 80 7.02 -12.07 -6.14
N PHE A 81 8.32 -12.31 -6.19
CA PHE A 81 8.97 -13.00 -7.31
C PHE A 81 8.47 -14.44 -7.45
N VAL A 82 8.47 -15.22 -6.36
CA VAL A 82 7.95 -16.60 -6.36
C VAL A 82 6.47 -16.63 -6.75
N ALA A 83 5.65 -15.73 -6.20
CA ALA A 83 4.24 -15.61 -6.56
C ALA A 83 4.06 -15.26 -8.05
N ALA A 84 4.87 -14.34 -8.58
CA ALA A 84 4.84 -13.99 -9.99
C ALA A 84 5.18 -15.19 -10.88
N CYS A 85 6.21 -15.97 -10.54
CA CYS A 85 6.57 -17.20 -11.28
C CYS A 85 5.42 -18.21 -11.32
N ILE A 86 4.71 -18.40 -10.19
CA ILE A 86 3.61 -19.37 -10.09
C ILE A 86 2.37 -18.88 -10.86
N TYR A 87 2.01 -17.61 -10.74
CA TYR A 87 0.71 -17.10 -11.20
C TYR A 87 0.76 -16.32 -12.52
N ALA A 88 1.92 -15.92 -13.04
CA ALA A 88 2.03 -15.08 -14.24
C ALA A 88 1.28 -15.65 -15.44
N GLN A 89 1.45 -16.95 -15.72
CA GLN A 89 0.80 -17.58 -16.87
C GLN A 89 -0.73 -17.63 -16.72
N SER A 90 -1.20 -18.04 -15.54
CA SER A 90 -2.64 -18.10 -15.24
C SER A 90 -3.28 -16.70 -15.33
N LEU A 91 -2.58 -15.69 -14.83
CA LEU A 91 -3.05 -14.32 -14.85
C LEU A 91 -3.11 -13.77 -16.27
N TRP A 92 -2.04 -13.96 -17.04
CA TRP A 92 -1.96 -13.49 -18.43
C TRP A 92 -3.11 -14.07 -19.26
N GLN A 93 -3.41 -15.36 -19.07
CA GLN A 93 -4.56 -16.00 -19.72
C GLN A 93 -5.89 -15.44 -19.24
N ALA A 94 -6.08 -15.24 -17.93
CA ALA A 94 -7.32 -14.67 -17.37
C ALA A 94 -7.59 -13.24 -17.89
N ILE A 95 -6.55 -12.42 -18.01
CA ILE A 95 -6.66 -11.07 -18.58
C ILE A 95 -6.98 -11.15 -20.08
N LYS A 96 -6.22 -11.93 -20.86
CA LYS A 96 -6.42 -12.02 -22.31
C LYS A 96 -7.81 -12.54 -22.70
N LYS A 97 -8.42 -13.40 -21.89
CA LYS A 97 -9.74 -14.00 -22.14
C LYS A 97 -10.92 -13.02 -22.06
N GLY A 98 -10.79 -11.89 -21.36
CA GLY A 98 -11.77 -10.79 -21.43
C GLY A 98 -13.15 -11.07 -20.80
N GLY A 99 -13.20 -11.56 -19.56
CA GLY A 99 -14.46 -11.76 -18.80
C GLY A 99 -15.10 -10.48 -18.25
N PRO A 100 -16.30 -10.56 -17.64
CA PRO A 100 -17.00 -9.39 -17.07
C PRO A 100 -16.21 -8.70 -15.94
N MET A 101 -15.31 -9.44 -15.27
CA MET A 101 -14.43 -8.91 -14.21
C MET A 101 -13.04 -8.50 -14.72
N HIS A 102 -12.83 -8.49 -16.04
CA HIS A 102 -11.53 -8.21 -16.65
C HIS A 102 -10.93 -6.87 -16.22
N MET A 103 -11.75 -5.81 -16.17
CA MET A 103 -11.28 -4.49 -15.76
C MET A 103 -10.84 -4.48 -14.29
N VAL A 104 -11.57 -5.17 -13.40
CA VAL A 104 -11.22 -5.30 -11.98
C VAL A 104 -9.85 -5.96 -11.86
N LEU A 105 -9.67 -7.09 -12.56
CA LEU A 105 -8.42 -7.85 -12.55
C LEU A 105 -7.25 -7.05 -13.12
N LYS A 106 -7.48 -6.23 -14.15
CA LYS A 106 -6.44 -5.35 -14.72
C LYS A 106 -6.01 -4.29 -13.70
N VAL A 107 -6.96 -3.59 -13.07
CA VAL A 107 -6.67 -2.58 -12.04
C VAL A 107 -5.96 -3.22 -10.85
N LEU A 108 -6.44 -4.37 -10.37
CA LEU A 108 -5.83 -5.07 -9.24
C LEU A 108 -4.41 -5.56 -9.56
N THR A 109 -4.17 -6.02 -10.80
CA THR A 109 -2.84 -6.44 -11.27
C THR A 109 -1.88 -5.26 -11.37
N THR A 110 -2.33 -4.12 -11.92
CA THR A 110 -1.50 -2.91 -11.98
C THR A 110 -1.15 -2.40 -10.57
N ALA A 111 -2.09 -2.42 -9.63
CA ALA A 111 -1.82 -2.05 -8.23
C ALA A 111 -0.79 -2.99 -7.58
N LEU A 112 -0.90 -4.30 -7.81
CA LEU A 112 0.08 -5.29 -7.33
C LEU A 112 1.47 -5.04 -7.92
N PHE A 113 1.58 -4.71 -9.21
CA PHE A 113 2.85 -4.36 -9.84
C PHE A 113 3.47 -3.10 -9.25
N LEU A 114 2.66 -2.08 -8.94
CA LEU A 114 3.13 -0.87 -8.26
C LEU A 114 3.65 -1.19 -6.85
N GLN A 115 2.93 -2.02 -6.09
CA GLN A 115 3.35 -2.43 -4.74
C GLN A 115 4.64 -3.26 -4.76
N ALA A 116 4.76 -4.20 -5.71
CA ALA A 116 5.99 -4.97 -5.91
C ALA A 116 7.15 -4.10 -6.39
N GLY A 117 6.88 -3.11 -7.26
CA GLY A 117 7.85 -2.11 -7.68
C GLY A 117 8.37 -1.29 -6.51
N SER A 118 7.48 -0.80 -5.66
CA SER A 118 7.83 -0.08 -4.43
C SER A 118 8.70 -0.91 -3.48
N ALA A 119 8.34 -2.19 -3.27
CA ALA A 119 9.15 -3.09 -2.44
C ALA A 119 10.56 -3.30 -3.01
N LEU A 120 10.69 -3.43 -4.35
CA LEU A 120 11.98 -3.59 -5.01
C LEU A 120 12.84 -2.33 -4.91
N THR A 121 12.28 -1.15 -5.14
CA THR A 121 13.01 0.11 -5.04
C THR A 121 13.42 0.41 -3.60
N ASN A 122 12.58 0.10 -2.61
CA ASN A 122 12.95 0.15 -1.19
C ASN A 122 14.07 -0.82 -0.84
N TYR A 123 14.03 -2.06 -1.34
CA TYR A 123 15.14 -3.01 -1.15
C TYR A 123 16.45 -2.46 -1.72
N LEU A 124 16.43 -1.89 -2.93
CA LEU A 124 17.63 -1.29 -3.55
C LEU A 124 18.12 -0.07 -2.75
N HIS A 125 17.22 0.80 -2.31
CA HIS A 125 17.55 1.94 -1.46
C HIS A 125 18.23 1.49 -0.17
N PHE A 126 17.62 0.56 0.57
CA PHE A 126 18.17 0.05 1.83
C PHE A 126 19.45 -0.77 1.65
N SER A 127 19.62 -1.46 0.52
CA SER A 127 20.86 -2.18 0.21
C SER A 127 22.06 -1.25 0.00
N SER A 128 21.82 -0.04 -0.51
CA SER A 128 22.85 1.01 -0.60
C SER A 128 22.99 1.74 0.72
N TYR A 129 21.87 1.96 1.43
CA TYR A 129 21.86 2.66 2.72
C TYR A 129 22.72 1.95 3.76
N SER A 130 22.71 0.61 3.81
CA SER A 130 23.54 -0.14 4.75
C SER A 130 25.04 0.06 4.56
N LYS A 131 25.48 0.55 3.39
CA LYS A 131 26.91 0.70 3.04
C LYS A 131 27.42 2.13 3.22
N ASP A 132 26.58 3.09 2.84
CA ASP A 132 26.98 4.49 2.72
C ASP A 132 26.18 5.42 3.66
N GLY A 133 25.17 4.90 4.38
CA GLY A 133 24.30 5.66 5.29
C GLY A 133 23.35 6.68 4.63
N ILE A 134 23.43 6.84 3.31
CA ILE A 134 22.60 7.76 2.52
C ILE A 134 21.60 6.99 1.63
N GLY A 135 22.02 5.83 1.13
CA GLY A 135 21.25 5.05 0.16
C GLY A 135 21.15 5.71 -1.20
N VAL A 136 20.13 5.35 -1.98
CA VAL A 136 19.85 5.99 -3.27
C VAL A 136 18.57 6.82 -3.12
N PRO A 137 18.65 8.15 -2.94
CA PRO A 137 17.48 9.00 -2.66
C PRO A 137 16.39 8.86 -3.74
N PHE A 138 16.80 8.80 -5.00
CA PHE A 138 15.89 8.58 -6.12
C PHE A 138 15.09 7.27 -6.01
N MET A 139 15.71 6.19 -5.52
CA MET A 139 15.02 4.90 -5.33
C MET A 139 14.04 4.97 -4.16
N GLY A 140 14.36 5.72 -3.10
CA GLY A 140 13.45 6.01 -1.99
C GLY A 140 12.20 6.75 -2.48
N SER A 141 12.38 7.89 -3.16
CA SER A 141 11.25 8.67 -3.70
C SER A 141 10.42 7.90 -4.74
N LEU A 142 11.05 7.05 -5.56
CA LEU A 142 10.33 6.18 -6.49
C LEU A 142 9.50 5.12 -5.75
N ALA A 143 10.03 4.59 -4.64
CA ALA A 143 9.31 3.62 -3.82
C ALA A 143 8.04 4.22 -3.19
N GLU A 144 8.17 5.42 -2.62
CA GLU A 144 7.07 6.18 -2.04
C GLU A 144 6.00 6.51 -3.10
N PHE A 145 6.43 7.00 -4.26
CA PHE A 145 5.52 7.31 -5.36
C PHE A 145 4.73 6.08 -5.83
N CYS A 146 5.43 4.94 -6.04
CA CYS A 146 4.80 3.69 -6.42
C CYS A 146 3.81 3.20 -5.35
N ASP A 147 4.15 3.33 -4.07
CA ASP A 147 3.27 2.96 -2.97
C ASP A 147 2.01 3.81 -2.94
N ILE A 148 2.14 5.15 -2.95
CA ILE A 148 1.02 6.10 -2.99
C ILE A 148 0.11 5.83 -4.19
N ALA A 149 0.70 5.62 -5.38
CA ALA A 149 -0.06 5.29 -6.58
C ALA A 149 -0.86 3.99 -6.41
N SER A 150 -0.26 2.96 -5.79
CA SER A 150 -0.94 1.70 -5.49
C SER A 150 -2.10 1.90 -4.50
N GLN A 151 -1.90 2.71 -3.46
CA GLN A 151 -2.91 3.01 -2.44
C GLN A 151 -4.11 3.75 -3.03
N ILE A 152 -3.86 4.76 -3.86
CA ILE A 152 -4.89 5.53 -4.58
C ILE A 152 -5.69 4.61 -5.51
N GLN A 153 -4.99 3.78 -6.28
CA GLN A 153 -5.62 2.85 -7.21
C GLN A 153 -6.51 1.82 -6.49
N MET A 154 -6.06 1.31 -5.35
CA MET A 154 -6.83 0.39 -4.53
C MET A 154 -8.04 1.05 -3.88
N LEU A 155 -7.88 2.24 -3.31
CA LEU A 155 -9.00 3.01 -2.78
C LEU A 155 -10.07 3.24 -3.85
N TYR A 156 -9.65 3.69 -5.03
CA TYR A 156 -10.54 3.91 -6.17
C TYR A 156 -11.30 2.62 -6.52
N LEU A 157 -10.58 1.50 -6.68
CA LEU A 157 -11.16 0.20 -7.02
C LEU A 157 -12.22 -0.23 -6.00
N LEU A 158 -11.88 -0.20 -4.70
CA LEU A 158 -12.76 -0.62 -3.63
C LEU A 158 -14.02 0.25 -3.55
N LEU A 159 -13.87 1.57 -3.69
CA LEU A 159 -14.99 2.50 -3.63
C LEU A 159 -15.93 2.34 -4.84
N SER A 160 -15.38 2.16 -6.05
CA SER A 160 -16.17 1.89 -7.26
C SER A 160 -16.95 0.59 -7.13
N LEU A 161 -16.35 -0.47 -6.59
CA LEU A 161 -17.02 -1.76 -6.37
C LEU A 161 -18.17 -1.64 -5.36
N CYS A 162 -17.99 -0.88 -4.28
CA CYS A 162 -19.02 -0.66 -3.26
C CYS A 162 -20.17 0.23 -3.73
N MET A 163 -19.87 1.25 -4.56
CA MET A 163 -20.86 2.22 -5.07
C MET A 163 -21.65 1.74 -6.29
N GLY A 164 -21.49 0.47 -6.69
CA GLY A 164 -22.40 -0.17 -7.66
C GLY A 164 -21.76 -0.63 -8.97
N TRP A 165 -20.43 -0.71 -9.07
CA TRP A 165 -19.81 -1.19 -10.30
C TRP A 165 -20.10 -2.67 -10.62
N THR A 166 -20.42 -3.52 -9.65
CA THR A 166 -20.57 -4.96 -9.93
C THR A 166 -21.64 -5.64 -9.08
N ILE A 167 -22.71 -6.10 -9.77
CA ILE A 167 -23.46 -7.38 -9.59
C ILE A 167 -24.97 -7.25 -9.90
N GLY A 168 -25.53 -6.04 -9.96
CA GLY A 168 -26.98 -5.84 -10.15
C GLY A 168 -27.47 -5.37 -11.53
N ARG A 169 -26.66 -4.67 -12.34
CA ARG A 169 -27.15 -3.93 -13.53
C ARG A 169 -26.25 -3.94 -14.76
N MET A 170 -25.49 -5.00 -15.04
CA MET A 170 -24.69 -5.09 -16.28
C MET A 170 -25.50 -5.40 -17.56
N LYS A 171 -26.76 -4.94 -17.65
CA LYS A 171 -27.55 -5.04 -18.88
C LYS A 171 -27.37 -3.74 -19.68
N LYS A 172 -26.36 -3.76 -20.59
CA LYS A 172 -26.01 -2.77 -21.64
C LYS A 172 -25.00 -1.67 -21.24
N TYR A 173 -23.72 -1.84 -21.61
CA TYR A 173 -23.11 -1.26 -22.82
C TYR A 173 -21.60 -1.54 -22.80
N GLN A 174 -21.18 -2.48 -23.63
CA GLN A 174 -19.77 -2.73 -23.96
C GLN A 174 -19.31 -1.60 -24.90
N SER A 175 -18.26 -0.83 -24.53
CA SER A 175 -17.25 -0.23 -25.45
C SER A 175 -16.56 1.07 -24.98
N ARG A 176 -16.79 1.61 -23.77
CA ARG A 176 -16.00 2.76 -23.27
C ARG A 176 -15.13 2.44 -22.05
N PRO A 177 -13.87 2.90 -22.01
CA PRO A 177 -13.04 2.78 -20.82
C PRO A 177 -13.53 3.78 -19.76
N LEU A 178 -13.68 3.32 -18.52
CA LEU A 178 -13.96 4.13 -17.32
C LEU A 178 -15.19 5.05 -17.39
N GLN A 179 -16.36 4.56 -17.80
CA GLN A 179 -17.60 5.31 -17.58
C GLN A 179 -18.41 4.74 -16.40
N TRP A 180 -18.59 5.60 -15.40
CA TRP A 180 -19.31 5.36 -14.17
C TRP A 180 -20.81 5.25 -14.42
N ASP A 181 -21.33 4.02 -14.54
CA ASP A 181 -22.77 3.80 -14.60
C ASP A 181 -23.36 3.63 -13.20
N SER A 182 -23.49 4.74 -12.48
CA SER A 182 -24.37 4.99 -11.31
C SER A 182 -24.31 6.48 -10.95
N THR A 183 -25.46 7.08 -10.61
CA THR A 183 -25.74 8.52 -10.31
C THR A 183 -24.52 9.47 -10.28
N PRO A 184 -24.46 10.54 -11.09
CA PRO A 184 -23.27 11.42 -11.20
C PRO A 184 -22.77 11.98 -9.85
N ALA A 185 -23.64 12.06 -8.84
CA ALA A 185 -23.30 12.45 -7.48
C ALA A 185 -22.38 11.44 -6.74
N SER A 186 -22.60 10.12 -6.84
CA SER A 186 -21.78 9.13 -6.10
C SER A 186 -20.37 9.01 -6.68
N THR A 187 -20.25 9.16 -7.99
CA THR A 187 -18.97 9.27 -8.70
C THR A 187 -18.18 10.49 -8.25
N GLY A 188 -18.83 11.65 -8.15
CA GLY A 188 -18.20 12.88 -7.68
C GLY A 188 -17.66 12.74 -6.25
N ILE A 189 -18.46 12.15 -5.34
CA ILE A 189 -18.04 11.90 -3.96
C ILE A 189 -16.81 10.98 -3.90
N ALA A 190 -16.79 9.91 -4.71
CA ALA A 190 -15.68 8.98 -4.74
C ALA A 190 -14.37 9.64 -5.21
N VAL A 191 -14.45 10.47 -6.26
CA VAL A 191 -13.28 11.23 -6.75
C VAL A 191 -12.79 12.22 -5.70
N VAL A 192 -13.69 12.92 -5.01
CA VAL A 192 -13.31 13.84 -3.93
C VAL A 192 -12.60 13.11 -2.79
N ILE A 193 -13.11 11.94 -2.36
CA ILE A 193 -12.47 11.12 -1.32
C ILE A 193 -11.05 10.71 -1.75
N VAL A 194 -10.89 10.28 -3.01
CA VAL A 194 -9.57 9.91 -3.54
C VAL A 194 -8.62 11.10 -3.54
N ILE A 195 -9.07 12.29 -3.95
CA ILE A 195 -8.25 13.51 -3.94
C ILE A 195 -7.84 13.88 -2.51
N ILE A 196 -8.77 13.84 -1.55
CA ILE A 196 -8.48 14.12 -0.14
C ILE A 196 -7.43 13.13 0.39
N GLN A 197 -7.59 11.84 0.12
CA GLN A 197 -6.62 10.82 0.51
C GLN A 197 -5.24 11.11 -0.11
N SER A 198 -5.17 11.45 -1.40
CA SER A 198 -3.91 11.77 -2.08
C SER A 198 -3.22 12.97 -1.48
N ILE A 199 -3.96 14.05 -1.17
CA ILE A 199 -3.40 15.26 -0.54
C ILE A 199 -2.84 14.93 0.84
N LEU A 200 -3.58 14.16 1.63
CA LEU A 200 -3.13 13.78 2.98
C LEU A 200 -1.89 12.88 2.95
N LEU A 201 -1.82 11.92 2.02
CA LEU A 201 -0.62 11.08 1.83
C LEU A 201 0.58 11.92 1.40
N LEU A 202 0.42 12.85 0.48
CA LEU A 202 1.50 13.74 0.06
C LEU A 202 1.95 14.66 1.20
N TRP A 203 1.01 15.17 2.00
CA TRP A 203 1.35 15.98 3.18
C TRP A 203 2.17 15.16 4.17
N GLU A 204 1.74 13.94 4.51
CA GLU A 204 2.50 13.05 5.41
C GLU A 204 3.96 12.89 4.95
N GLN A 205 4.21 12.65 3.66
CA GLN A 205 5.57 12.55 3.11
C GLN A 205 6.39 13.85 3.20
N PHE A 206 5.77 15.01 2.95
CA PHE A 206 6.46 16.30 3.07
C PHE A 206 6.83 16.63 4.51
N GLU A 207 5.98 16.26 5.48
CA GLU A 207 6.25 16.47 6.91
C GLU A 207 7.44 15.60 7.34
N ASP A 208 7.47 14.33 6.92
CA ASP A 208 8.55 13.39 7.24
C ASP A 208 9.90 13.81 6.65
N THR A 209 9.91 14.42 5.46
CA THR A 209 11.14 14.89 4.80
C THR A 209 11.72 16.14 5.47
N ASN A 210 10.89 17.01 6.05
CA ASN A 210 11.33 18.33 6.55
C ASN A 210 11.77 18.32 8.03
N HIS A 211 11.45 17.29 8.80
CA HIS A 211 11.70 17.27 10.25
C HIS A 211 12.32 15.96 10.74
N HIS A 212 13.66 15.88 10.71
CA HIS A 212 14.43 14.90 11.51
C HIS A 212 14.36 15.12 13.03
N SER A 213 13.52 16.05 13.52
CA SER A 213 13.36 16.40 14.93
C SER A 213 12.13 15.72 15.54
N TYR A 214 12.30 14.43 15.85
CA TYR A 214 11.79 13.63 16.98
C TYR A 214 10.59 14.09 17.86
N HIS A 215 9.58 14.74 17.29
CA HIS A 215 8.25 14.91 17.86
C HIS A 215 7.17 14.38 16.89
N ALA A 216 7.46 13.25 16.25
CA ALA A 216 6.58 12.50 15.34
C ALA A 216 5.28 11.96 15.99
N GLN A 217 5.01 12.25 17.27
CA GLN A 217 3.79 11.84 17.95
C GLN A 217 2.56 12.68 17.55
N HIS A 218 2.74 13.80 16.83
CA HIS A 218 1.66 14.71 16.43
C HIS A 218 1.68 15.09 14.95
N ASN A 219 1.97 14.13 14.05
CA ASN A 219 1.72 14.37 12.64
C ASN A 219 0.19 14.44 12.40
N LEU A 220 -0.32 15.67 12.26
CA LEU A 220 -1.73 15.95 12.05
C LEU A 220 -2.23 15.26 10.76
N ALA A 221 -1.37 15.17 9.73
CA ALA A 221 -1.69 14.46 8.49
C ALA A 221 -1.94 12.96 8.74
N GLY A 222 -1.06 12.30 9.51
CA GLY A 222 -1.21 10.89 9.89
C GLY A 222 -2.49 10.62 10.71
N ILE A 223 -2.83 11.51 11.65
CA ILE A 223 -4.08 11.42 12.43
C ILE A 223 -5.30 11.58 11.52
N LEU A 224 -5.29 12.57 10.61
CA LEU A 224 -6.38 12.78 9.66
C LEU A 224 -6.53 11.57 8.72
N LEU A 225 -5.44 10.94 8.27
CA LEU A 225 -5.46 9.73 7.46
C LEU A 225 -6.09 8.55 8.22
N ILE A 226 -5.73 8.38 9.48
CA ILE A 226 -6.32 7.36 10.36
C ILE A 226 -7.83 7.56 10.48
N VAL A 227 -8.28 8.78 10.78
CA VAL A 227 -9.71 9.11 10.89
C VAL A 227 -10.43 8.86 9.57
N LEU A 228 -9.85 9.30 8.44
CA LEU A 228 -10.41 9.08 7.12
C LEU A 228 -10.56 7.58 6.82
N ARG A 229 -9.55 6.76 7.08
CA ARG A 229 -9.63 5.30 6.87
C ARG A 229 -10.69 4.63 7.74
N VAL A 230 -10.86 5.06 8.99
CA VAL A 230 -11.94 4.54 9.87
C VAL A 230 -13.30 4.92 9.31
N CYS A 231 -13.50 6.17 8.89
CA CYS A 231 -14.75 6.61 8.24
C CYS A 231 -15.05 5.84 6.94
N LEU A 232 -14.03 5.57 6.11
CA LEU A 232 -14.18 4.77 4.90
C LEU A 232 -14.52 3.31 5.22
N ALA A 233 -13.86 2.70 6.20
CA ALA A 233 -14.15 1.35 6.64
C ALA A 233 -15.59 1.22 7.16
N LEU A 234 -16.07 2.18 7.97
CA LEU A 234 -17.44 2.19 8.48
C LEU A 234 -18.47 2.40 7.38
N SER A 235 -18.25 3.35 6.47
CA SER A 235 -19.19 3.61 5.37
C SER A 235 -19.32 2.40 4.43
N ILE A 236 -18.20 1.83 3.98
CA ILE A 236 -18.18 0.62 3.15
C ILE A 236 -18.75 -0.58 3.89
N GLY A 237 -18.39 -0.76 5.17
CA GLY A 237 -18.90 -1.84 6.02
C GLY A 237 -20.42 -1.78 6.16
N CYS A 238 -20.98 -0.59 6.43
CA CYS A 238 -22.42 -0.37 6.50
C CYS A 238 -23.12 -0.65 5.16
N SER A 239 -22.58 -0.16 4.04
CA SER A 239 -23.13 -0.44 2.70
C SER A 239 -23.13 -1.93 2.37
N LEU A 240 -22.01 -2.63 2.63
CA LEU A 240 -21.90 -4.06 2.39
C LEU A 240 -22.81 -4.87 3.31
N TYR A 241 -22.96 -4.47 4.59
CA TYR A 241 -23.88 -5.12 5.51
C TYR A 241 -25.34 -5.04 5.03
N GLN A 242 -25.78 -3.88 4.53
CA GLN A 242 -27.10 -3.73 3.92
C GLN A 242 -27.28 -4.64 2.70
N ILE A 243 -26.26 -4.77 1.84
CA ILE A 243 -26.31 -5.66 0.68
C ILE A 243 -26.38 -7.13 1.12
N ILE A 244 -25.54 -7.54 2.07
CA ILE A 244 -25.47 -8.92 2.60
C ILE A 244 -26.79 -9.35 3.24
N THR A 245 -27.45 -8.45 3.97
CA THR A 245 -28.70 -8.77 4.68
C THR A 245 -29.91 -8.92 3.75
N VAL A 246 -29.94 -8.20 2.63
CA VAL A 246 -31.03 -8.26 1.64
C VAL A 246 -30.84 -9.39 0.63
N GLU A 247 -29.59 -9.79 0.36
CA GLU A 247 -29.27 -10.80 -0.65
C GLU A 247 -29.78 -12.20 -0.26
N ARG A 248 -30.60 -12.80 -1.13
CA ARG A 248 -31.23 -14.11 -0.90
C ARG A 248 -30.34 -15.28 -1.36
N SER A 249 -29.44 -15.05 -2.31
CA SER A 249 -28.55 -16.10 -2.81
C SER A 249 -27.37 -16.32 -1.87
N THR A 250 -27.24 -17.53 -1.33
CA THR A 250 -26.11 -17.92 -0.47
C THR A 250 -24.76 -17.70 -1.15
N LEU A 251 -24.65 -18.02 -2.45
CA LEU A 251 -23.43 -17.85 -3.23
C LEU A 251 -23.00 -16.38 -3.36
N LYS A 252 -23.95 -15.48 -3.65
CA LYS A 252 -23.65 -14.04 -3.72
C LYS A 252 -23.33 -13.46 -2.35
N ARG A 253 -24.02 -13.95 -1.31
CA ARG A 253 -23.77 -13.53 0.07
C ARG A 253 -22.34 -13.88 0.52
N GLU A 254 -21.87 -15.10 0.23
CA GLU A 254 -20.48 -15.50 0.54
C GLU A 254 -19.44 -14.67 -0.22
N PHE A 255 -19.73 -14.29 -1.47
CA PHE A 255 -18.90 -13.34 -2.22
C PHE A 255 -18.79 -12.00 -1.48
N TYR A 256 -19.92 -11.40 -1.08
CA TYR A 256 -19.92 -10.11 -0.37
C TYR A 256 -19.26 -10.18 1.01
N ILE A 257 -19.42 -11.29 1.73
CA ILE A 257 -18.74 -11.50 3.02
C ILE A 257 -17.22 -11.56 2.82
N THR A 258 -16.74 -12.31 1.82
CA THR A 258 -15.31 -12.41 1.53
C THR A 258 -14.75 -11.09 1.02
N PHE A 259 -15.51 -10.37 0.21
CA PHE A 259 -15.17 -9.02 -0.24
C PHE A 259 -15.07 -8.04 0.94
N ALA A 260 -16.05 -8.07 1.85
CA ALA A 260 -16.05 -7.23 3.06
C ALA A 260 -14.82 -7.50 3.95
N LYS A 261 -14.42 -8.76 4.12
CA LYS A 261 -13.18 -9.12 4.85
C LYS A 261 -11.96 -8.47 4.23
N GLY A 262 -11.84 -8.51 2.89
CA GLY A 262 -10.76 -7.84 2.16
C GLY A 262 -10.76 -6.33 2.39
N CYS A 263 -11.91 -5.67 2.18
CA CYS A 263 -12.06 -4.23 2.37
C CYS A 263 -11.75 -3.77 3.79
N ILE A 264 -12.33 -4.43 4.80
CA ILE A 264 -12.12 -4.09 6.21
C ILE A 264 -10.65 -4.26 6.57
N LEU A 265 -10.00 -5.36 6.14
CA LEU A 265 -8.58 -5.56 6.39
C LEU A 265 -7.72 -4.46 5.72
N TRP A 266 -8.04 -4.05 4.49
CA TRP A 266 -7.31 -3.00 3.79
C TRP A 266 -7.36 -1.65 4.50
N PHE A 267 -8.55 -1.20 4.90
CA PHE A 267 -8.71 0.12 5.53
C PHE A 267 -8.34 0.13 7.01
N LEU A 268 -8.70 -0.92 7.76
CA LEU A 268 -8.57 -0.95 9.21
C LEU A 268 -7.20 -1.47 9.69
N CYS A 269 -6.36 -2.02 8.80
CA CYS A 269 -5.03 -2.48 9.20
C CYS A 269 -4.17 -1.33 9.76
N HIS A 270 -4.16 -0.17 9.10
CA HIS A 270 -3.38 0.99 9.55
C HIS A 270 -3.81 1.51 10.93
N PRO A 271 -5.08 1.90 11.17
CA PRO A 271 -5.52 2.34 12.50
C PRO A 271 -5.39 1.22 13.55
N GLY A 272 -5.67 -0.03 13.18
CA GLY A 272 -5.53 -1.17 14.09
C GLY A 272 -4.08 -1.33 14.56
N LEU A 273 -3.13 -1.32 13.63
CA LEU A 273 -1.71 -1.43 13.96
C LEU A 273 -1.20 -0.21 14.71
N ALA A 274 -1.63 1.00 14.35
CA ALA A 274 -1.28 2.21 15.11
C ALA A 274 -1.71 2.08 16.59
N THR A 275 -2.91 1.57 16.87
CA THR A 275 -3.35 1.36 18.27
C THR A 275 -2.58 0.25 18.99
N ILE A 276 -2.28 -0.86 18.32
CA ILE A 276 -1.49 -1.98 18.86
C ILE A 276 -0.04 -1.54 19.13
N SER A 277 0.48 -0.64 18.28
CA SER A 277 1.85 -0.17 18.33
C SER A 277 2.21 0.58 19.63
N VAL A 278 1.21 1.10 20.37
CA VAL A 278 1.39 1.76 21.68
C VAL A 278 1.99 0.83 22.73
N ILE A 279 1.88 -0.49 22.55
CA ILE A 279 2.48 -1.49 23.45
C ILE A 279 4.00 -1.59 23.23
N PHE A 280 4.49 -1.24 22.04
CA PHE A 280 5.90 -1.31 21.68
C PHE A 280 6.64 -0.03 22.09
N SER A 281 7.96 -0.17 22.33
CA SER A 281 8.85 0.96 22.55
C SER A 281 8.91 1.89 21.32
N ASP A 282 9.12 3.18 21.55
CA ASP A 282 9.07 4.22 20.49
C ASP A 282 9.89 3.87 19.25
N TYR A 283 11.12 3.37 19.42
CA TYR A 283 12.01 3.02 18.30
C TYR A 283 11.51 1.83 17.46
N GLN A 284 10.68 0.93 18.01
CA GLN A 284 10.14 -0.22 17.26
C GLN A 284 8.79 0.10 16.63
N ARG A 285 8.11 1.13 17.12
CA ARG A 285 6.71 1.41 16.82
C ARG A 285 6.49 1.65 15.33
N GLU A 286 7.27 2.54 14.74
CA GLU A 286 7.17 2.90 13.33
C GLU A 286 7.47 1.71 12.42
N LYS A 287 8.58 1.02 12.65
CA LYS A 287 8.93 -0.22 11.95
C LYS A 287 7.81 -1.27 12.03
N ALA A 288 7.24 -1.49 13.22
CA ALA A 288 6.18 -2.46 13.43
C ALA A 288 4.90 -2.09 12.66
N ILE A 289 4.54 -0.80 12.64
CA ILE A 289 3.41 -0.29 11.85
C ILE A 289 3.68 -0.53 10.36
N THR A 290 4.84 -0.10 9.83
CA THR A 290 5.18 -0.22 8.41
C THR A 290 5.16 -1.67 7.94
N ILE A 291 5.85 -2.56 8.64
CA ILE A 291 5.88 -4.01 8.33
C ILE A 291 4.47 -4.59 8.41
N GLY A 292 3.74 -4.31 9.49
CA GLY A 292 2.40 -4.84 9.70
C GLY A 292 1.41 -4.38 8.65
N VAL A 293 1.46 -3.11 8.24
CA VAL A 293 0.56 -2.53 7.24
C VAL A 293 0.81 -3.17 5.88
N ILE A 294 2.06 -3.27 5.46
CA ILE A 294 2.43 -3.89 4.17
C ILE A 294 1.98 -5.36 4.13
N ILE A 295 2.16 -6.11 5.22
CA ILE A 295 1.70 -7.51 5.31
C ILE A 295 0.18 -7.58 5.23
N CYS A 296 -0.54 -6.79 6.03
CA CYS A 296 -2.01 -6.78 6.04
C CYS A 296 -2.60 -6.39 4.67
N GLN A 297 -2.02 -5.37 4.02
CA GLN A 297 -2.42 -4.94 2.69
C GLN A 297 -2.14 -6.02 1.64
N SER A 298 -0.98 -6.67 1.69
CA SER A 298 -0.65 -7.79 0.81
C SER A 298 -1.62 -8.96 0.98
N VAL A 299 -1.99 -9.30 2.23
CA VAL A 299 -2.99 -10.34 2.51
C VAL A 299 -4.37 -9.94 1.97
N SER A 300 -4.80 -8.70 2.19
CA SER A 300 -6.06 -8.20 1.63
C SER A 300 -6.07 -8.28 0.09
N MET A 301 -4.97 -7.88 -0.55
CA MET A 301 -4.79 -8.01 -2.00
C MET A 301 -4.98 -9.46 -2.46
N VAL A 302 -4.34 -10.42 -1.80
CA VAL A 302 -4.47 -11.85 -2.14
C VAL A 302 -5.93 -12.33 -1.98
N ILE A 303 -6.63 -11.90 -0.93
CA ILE A 303 -8.05 -12.24 -0.72
C ILE A 303 -8.91 -11.71 -1.87
N LEU A 304 -8.76 -10.43 -2.22
CA LEU A 304 -9.49 -9.79 -3.32
C LEU A 304 -9.17 -10.46 -4.66
N TYR A 305 -7.90 -10.77 -4.89
CA TYR A 305 -7.44 -11.41 -6.13
C TYR A 305 -8.05 -12.80 -6.33
N ARG A 306 -8.01 -13.64 -5.29
CA ARG A 306 -8.64 -14.96 -5.30
C ARG A 306 -10.16 -14.88 -5.48
N LEU A 307 -10.79 -13.87 -4.88
CA LEU A 307 -12.22 -13.66 -5.00
C LEU A 307 -12.63 -13.34 -6.44
N PHE A 308 -11.93 -12.40 -7.10
CA PHE A 308 -12.26 -12.01 -8.48
C PHE A 308 -11.88 -13.06 -9.51
N LEU A 309 -10.77 -13.78 -9.31
CA LEU A 309 -10.40 -14.89 -10.20
C LEU A 309 -11.40 -16.05 -10.13
N SER A 310 -11.81 -16.47 -8.93
CA SER A 310 -12.73 -17.62 -8.78
C SER A 310 -14.11 -17.33 -9.39
N HIS A 311 -14.63 -16.12 -9.24
CA HIS A 311 -15.90 -15.72 -9.83
C HIS A 311 -15.82 -15.49 -11.36
N SER A 312 -14.68 -15.04 -11.88
CA SER A 312 -14.45 -14.97 -13.32
C SER A 312 -14.53 -16.37 -13.96
N LEU A 313 -13.94 -17.37 -13.30
CA LEU A 313 -14.00 -18.78 -13.75
C LEU A 313 -15.42 -19.36 -13.63
N TYR A 314 -16.14 -19.06 -12.54
CA TYR A 314 -17.54 -19.50 -12.39
C TYR A 314 -18.44 -18.98 -13.52
N TRP A 315 -18.25 -17.72 -13.93
CA TRP A 315 -19.00 -17.15 -15.05
C TRP A 315 -18.65 -17.84 -16.39
N GLU A 316 -17.38 -18.22 -16.58
CA GLU A 316 -16.93 -19.01 -17.74
C GLU A 316 -17.69 -20.35 -17.79
N VAL A 317 -17.70 -21.11 -16.70
CA VAL A 317 -18.41 -22.41 -16.64
C VAL A 317 -19.93 -22.24 -16.82
N SER A 318 -20.51 -21.21 -16.21
CA SER A 318 -21.94 -20.92 -16.32
C SER A 318 -22.34 -20.52 -17.75
N SER A 319 -21.55 -19.67 -18.41
CA SER A 319 -21.80 -19.26 -19.80
C SER A 319 -21.68 -20.44 -20.77
N LEU A 320 -20.67 -21.31 -20.60
CA LEU A 320 -20.52 -22.54 -21.38
C LEU A 320 -21.70 -23.49 -21.19
N SER A 321 -22.18 -23.68 -19.95
CA SER A 321 -23.34 -24.54 -19.67
C SER A 321 -24.65 -24.04 -20.32
N SER A 322 -24.79 -22.72 -20.47
CA SER A 322 -25.98 -22.10 -21.07
C SER A 322 -26.04 -22.25 -22.60
N VAL A 323 -24.90 -22.48 -23.25
CA VAL A 323 -24.81 -22.73 -24.71
C VAL A 323 -25.17 -24.19 -25.05
N THR A 324 -25.03 -25.11 -24.10
CA THR A 324 -25.33 -26.55 -24.28
C THR A 324 -26.78 -26.95 -24.03
N LEU A 325 -27.70 -26.02 -23.75
CA LEU A 325 -29.13 -26.34 -23.71
C LEU A 325 -29.68 -26.33 -25.14
N PRO A 326 -29.98 -27.50 -25.76
CA PRO A 326 -30.67 -27.50 -27.04
C PRO A 326 -32.04 -26.90 -26.82
N LEU A 327 -32.25 -25.70 -27.35
CA LEU A 327 -33.59 -25.14 -27.52
C LEU A 327 -34.40 -26.19 -28.27
N THR A 328 -35.39 -26.75 -27.59
CA THR A 328 -36.36 -27.67 -28.18
C THR A 328 -36.95 -26.99 -29.41
N ILE A 329 -36.60 -27.48 -30.59
CA ILE A 329 -37.19 -27.05 -31.86
C ILE A 329 -38.71 -27.20 -31.71
N SER A 330 -39.44 -26.09 -31.79
CA SER A 330 -40.90 -26.15 -31.83
C SER A 330 -41.31 -26.96 -33.05
N SER A 331 -41.94 -28.12 -32.83
CA SER A 331 -42.43 -28.94 -33.93
C SER A 331 -43.50 -28.13 -34.66
N GLY A 332 -43.27 -27.86 -35.94
CA GLY A 332 -44.16 -27.08 -36.79
C GLY A 332 -45.59 -27.61 -36.77
N HIS A 333 -46.53 -26.78 -36.33
CA HIS A 333 -47.93 -26.98 -36.60
C HIS A 333 -48.20 -26.49 -38.03
N LYS A 334 -48.33 -27.45 -38.96
CA LYS A 334 -48.70 -27.24 -40.35
C LYS A 334 -49.98 -26.40 -40.45
N SER A 335 -49.87 -25.26 -41.12
CA SER A 335 -50.98 -24.58 -41.76
C SER A 335 -51.67 -25.54 -42.73
N ARG A 336 -53.00 -25.66 -42.61
CA ARG A 336 -53.87 -26.37 -43.55
C ARG A 336 -54.61 -25.31 -44.37
N PRO A 337 -54.63 -25.37 -45.72
CA PRO A 337 -55.39 -24.42 -46.53
C PRO A 337 -56.86 -24.84 -46.63
N HIS A 338 -57.70 -23.84 -46.89
CA HIS A 338 -59.14 -23.88 -47.14
C HIS A 338 -59.60 -25.00 -48.08
N PHE A 339 -60.74 -25.61 -47.75
CA PHE A 339 -61.96 -25.61 -48.57
C PHE A 339 -63.19 -25.59 -47.66
#